data_AF-A0A512TJM2-F1
#
_entry.id   AF-A0A512TJM2-F1
#
_cell.length_a   1.000
_cell.length_b   1.000
_cell.length_c   1.000
_cell.angle_alpha   90.00
_cell.angle_beta   90.00
_cell.angle_gamma   90.00
#
_symmetry.space_group_name_H-M   'P 1'
#
loop_
_entity.id
_entity.type
_entity.pdbx_description
1 polymer ?
#
loop_
_entity_poly.entity_id
_entity_poly.type
_entity_poly.pdbx_seq_one_letter_code
_entity_poly.pdbx_strand_id
1 'polypeptide(L)'
;MIKRISKLATLIMVAGTTISIIPTVSANAAVALQTLDGTMSSVQAFDNGRYLYDGYKDATDDTEIYFFDGHKDIALKDLDGDYKKYGKNYVTFLNDNSIVDLTTGEVLNETTDYKKEFLETKLKSKVIKKAERYSNTQNLEYVGQLDNKTFDNEWFEYKVTNENSTETYTLFVDESGKYVDSTENLNIIHYLKDGTKIEIKTYEDLNSNGYDVVFGKAIFSDKDYIYRLYI
;
A
#
# COMPACT_ATOMS: atom_id res chain seq x y z
N MET A 1 17.41 -9.14 46.94
CA MET A 1 16.29 -9.25 45.99
C MET A 1 16.80 -8.86 44.61
N ILE A 2 16.97 -9.84 43.73
CA ILE A 2 17.53 -9.67 42.38
C ILE A 2 16.42 -9.13 41.47
N LYS A 3 16.57 -7.91 40.94
CA LYS A 3 15.72 -7.42 39.85
C LYS A 3 16.43 -7.69 38.52
N ARG A 4 15.74 -8.45 37.68
CA ARG A 4 16.23 -9.02 36.42
C ARG A 4 16.61 -7.92 35.43
N ILE A 5 17.83 -8.04 34.91
CA ILE A 5 18.31 -7.38 33.70
C ILE A 5 17.55 -7.98 32.52
N SER A 6 16.69 -7.22 31.85
CA SER A 6 16.23 -7.54 30.49
C SER A 6 17.12 -6.84 29.48
N LYS A 7 18.27 -7.46 29.19
CA LYS A 7 19.07 -7.21 27.99
C LYS A 7 18.27 -7.72 26.80
N LEU A 8 17.71 -6.83 25.99
CA LEU A 8 17.29 -7.09 24.60
C LEU A 8 17.02 -5.76 23.90
N ALA A 9 18.08 -4.94 23.78
CA ALA A 9 18.16 -3.97 22.70
C ALA A 9 18.76 -4.73 21.50
N THR A 10 17.93 -5.06 20.52
CA THR A 10 18.33 -5.63 19.24
C THR A 10 19.26 -4.64 18.55
N LEU A 11 20.54 -5.02 18.43
CA LEU A 11 21.50 -4.36 17.56
C LEU A 11 21.03 -4.60 16.12
N ILE A 12 20.24 -3.67 15.54
CA ILE A 12 20.09 -3.63 14.10
C ILE A 12 21.41 -3.07 13.56
N MET A 13 22.34 -3.97 13.25
CA MET A 13 23.39 -3.64 12.29
C MET A 13 22.71 -3.38 10.96
N VAL A 14 22.43 -2.12 10.65
CA VAL A 14 22.43 -1.71 9.26
C VAL A 14 23.89 -1.82 8.83
N ALA A 15 24.26 -3.00 8.35
CA ALA A 15 25.43 -3.11 7.50
C ALA A 15 25.10 -2.21 6.30
N GLY A 16 25.65 -1.00 6.30
CA GLY A 16 25.84 -0.25 5.08
C GLY A 16 26.75 -1.07 4.18
N THR A 17 26.18 -2.04 3.47
CA THR A 17 26.72 -2.36 2.16
C THR A 17 26.59 -1.06 1.38
N THR A 18 27.69 -0.34 1.30
CA THR A 18 28.02 0.28 0.04
C THR A 18 27.71 -0.78 -1.01
N ILE A 19 26.66 -0.58 -1.81
CA ILE A 19 26.62 -1.24 -3.11
C ILE A 19 27.66 -0.49 -3.94
N SER A 20 28.93 -0.67 -3.60
CA SER A 20 30.00 -0.43 -4.54
C SER A 20 30.05 -1.69 -5.38
N ILE A 21 29.57 -1.57 -6.61
CA ILE A 21 29.94 -2.46 -7.70
C ILE A 21 31.46 -2.29 -7.86
N ILE A 22 32.30 -3.07 -7.14
CA ILE A 22 33.77 -2.91 -7.20
C ILE A 22 34.29 -3.61 -8.48
N PRO A 23 35.27 -3.03 -9.22
CA PRO A 23 36.67 -3.18 -8.81
C PRO A 23 37.55 -1.91 -8.95
N THR A 24 38.48 -1.75 -7.98
CA THR A 24 39.79 -1.04 -8.03
C THR A 24 39.75 0.48 -8.34
N VAL A 25 40.23 1.40 -7.50
CA VAL A 25 41.57 1.52 -6.90
C VAL A 25 41.53 2.47 -5.68
N SER A 26 42.30 2.10 -4.65
CA SER A 26 42.87 2.91 -3.56
C SER A 26 42.45 4.38 -3.39
N ALA A 27 41.91 4.73 -2.21
CA ALA A 27 42.65 5.50 -1.19
C ALA A 27 41.66 6.24 -0.25
N ASN A 28 41.81 5.95 1.04
CA ASN A 28 41.53 6.84 2.17
C ASN A 28 40.16 7.54 2.25
N ALA A 29 39.19 6.84 2.83
CA ALA A 29 38.36 7.41 3.88
C ALA A 29 37.78 6.25 4.69
N ALA A 30 38.44 5.89 5.78
CA ALA A 30 37.74 5.24 6.88
C ALA A 30 36.73 6.27 7.41
N VAL A 31 35.51 6.26 6.86
CA VAL A 31 34.38 6.96 7.46
C VAL A 31 34.11 6.20 8.76
N ALA A 32 34.62 6.73 9.86
CA ALA A 32 34.39 6.17 11.18
C ALA A 32 32.88 6.05 11.38
N LEU A 33 32.40 4.85 11.73
CA LEU A 33 31.05 4.65 12.23
C LEU A 33 30.89 5.55 13.45
N GLN A 34 30.08 6.61 13.32
CA GLN A 34 29.76 7.48 14.44
C GLN A 34 28.49 6.96 15.10
N THR A 35 28.54 6.79 16.42
CA THR A 35 27.33 6.62 17.23
C THR A 35 26.80 8.01 17.49
N LEU A 36 25.64 8.33 16.91
CA LEU A 36 24.88 9.52 17.26
C LEU A 36 24.04 9.20 18.50
N ASP A 37 24.00 10.11 19.47
CA ASP A 37 22.99 10.07 20.51
C ASP A 37 21.61 10.27 19.86
N GLY A 38 20.54 9.77 20.47
CA GLY A 38 19.19 9.83 19.91
C GLY A 38 18.43 8.51 19.96
N THR A 39 17.13 8.56 19.64
CA THR A 39 16.30 7.35 19.48
C THR A 39 15.50 7.40 18.20
N MET A 40 15.35 6.25 17.56
CA MET A 40 14.45 6.04 16.44
C MET A 40 13.39 5.00 16.83
N SER A 41 12.13 5.37 16.68
CA SER A 41 10.96 4.51 16.81
C SER A 41 10.07 4.61 15.57
N SER A 42 9.19 3.62 15.41
CA SER A 42 8.19 3.54 14.32
C SER A 42 8.77 3.67 12.90
N VAL A 43 10.04 3.28 12.69
CA VAL A 43 10.77 3.51 11.44
C VAL A 43 10.08 2.87 10.22
N GLN A 44 9.83 3.68 9.20
CA GLN A 44 9.37 3.23 7.88
C GLN A 44 10.46 3.48 6.84
N ALA A 45 11.17 2.42 6.46
CA ALA A 45 12.13 2.49 5.35
C ALA A 45 11.43 2.60 3.99
N PHE A 46 12.10 3.29 3.07
CA PHE A 46 11.68 3.55 1.70
C PHE A 46 12.87 3.42 0.73
N ASP A 47 12.58 3.49 -0.57
CA ASP A 47 13.54 3.29 -1.65
C ASP A 47 14.77 4.23 -1.55
N ASN A 48 15.92 3.72 -1.98
CA ASN A 48 17.24 4.37 -1.94
C ASN A 48 17.73 4.78 -0.54
N GLY A 49 17.37 4.01 0.48
CA GLY A 49 17.83 4.24 1.85
C GLY A 49 17.18 5.45 2.53
N ARG A 50 16.13 6.00 1.93
CA ARG A 50 15.26 7.00 2.56
C ARG A 50 14.41 6.34 3.62
N TYR A 51 14.05 7.07 4.68
CA TYR A 51 13.17 6.53 5.71
C TYR A 51 12.49 7.66 6.48
N LEU A 52 11.34 7.32 7.06
CA LEU A 52 10.69 8.13 8.09
C LEU A 52 10.95 7.47 9.44
N TYR A 53 11.19 8.28 10.48
CA TYR A 53 11.25 7.79 11.86
C TYR A 53 10.62 8.80 12.81
N ASP A 54 10.07 8.29 13.90
CA ASP A 54 9.66 9.09 15.06
C ASP A 54 10.82 9.08 16.06
N GLY A 55 11.28 10.24 16.54
CA GLY A 55 12.42 10.24 17.44
C GLY A 55 12.99 11.61 17.79
N TYR A 56 14.16 11.57 18.41
CA TYR A 56 14.93 12.77 18.77
C TYR A 56 16.41 12.54 18.43
N LYS A 57 17.12 13.64 18.16
CA LYS A 57 18.55 13.62 17.84
C LYS A 57 19.44 13.85 19.06
N ASP A 58 18.94 14.55 20.07
CA ASP A 58 19.60 14.69 21.36
C ASP A 58 18.62 14.37 22.50
N ALA A 59 19.10 13.78 23.59
CA ALA A 59 18.23 13.34 24.70
C ALA A 59 17.49 14.48 25.44
N THR A 60 17.81 15.74 25.11
CA THR A 60 17.14 16.94 25.61
C THR A 60 16.08 17.49 24.65
N ASP A 61 16.02 16.98 23.43
CA ASP A 61 15.09 17.45 22.41
C ASP A 61 13.71 16.80 22.58
N ASP A 62 12.68 17.51 22.16
CA ASP A 62 11.35 16.94 22.02
C ASP A 62 11.35 15.92 20.87
N THR A 63 10.45 14.95 20.98
CA THR A 63 10.26 13.93 19.94
C THR A 63 9.54 14.54 18.75
N GLU A 64 10.08 14.32 17.55
CA GLU A 64 9.54 14.82 16.28
C GLU A 64 9.59 13.72 15.21
N ILE A 65 8.81 13.92 14.15
CA ILE A 65 8.90 13.11 12.94
C ILE A 65 10.03 13.61 12.07
N TYR A 66 10.91 12.71 11.65
CA TYR A 66 12.03 13.01 10.77
C TYR A 66 11.97 12.18 9.50
N PHE A 67 12.19 12.84 8.36
CA PHE A 67 12.40 12.22 7.06
C PHE A 67 13.87 12.31 6.65
N PHE A 68 14.52 11.17 6.43
CA PHE A 68 15.86 11.11 5.86
C PHE A 68 15.76 11.05 4.34
N ASP A 69 16.27 12.08 3.67
CA ASP A 69 16.21 12.23 2.20
C ASP A 69 17.28 11.42 1.43
N GLY A 70 18.13 10.68 2.15
CA GLY A 70 19.32 10.02 1.59
C GLY A 70 20.62 10.75 1.91
N HIS A 71 20.54 11.98 2.41
CA HIS A 71 21.67 12.83 2.76
C HIS A 71 21.60 13.40 4.18
N LYS A 72 20.40 13.79 4.64
CA LYS A 72 20.18 14.39 5.96
C LYS A 72 18.75 14.14 6.47
N ASP A 73 18.57 14.23 7.78
CA ASP A 73 17.25 14.19 8.39
C ASP A 73 16.60 15.58 8.38
N ILE A 74 15.35 15.64 7.90
CA ILE A 74 14.51 16.83 7.81
C ILE A 74 13.35 16.64 8.80
N ALA A 75 13.20 17.56 9.75
CA ALA A 75 12.07 17.55 10.68
C ALA A 75 10.78 17.91 9.94
N LEU A 76 9.76 17.08 10.09
CA LEU A 76 8.41 17.33 9.61
C LEU A 76 7.57 17.84 10.80
N LYS A 77 7.26 19.13 10.77
CA LYS A 77 6.54 19.80 11.85
C LYS A 77 5.07 19.45 11.84
N ASP A 78 4.44 19.59 13.01
CA ASP A 78 3.00 19.42 13.23
C ASP A 78 2.49 18.01 12.89
N LEU A 79 3.38 17.02 12.92
CA LEU A 79 3.06 15.60 12.78
C LEU A 79 3.47 14.88 14.05
N ASP A 80 2.59 14.03 14.56
CA ASP A 80 2.85 13.18 15.72
C ASP A 80 2.12 11.83 15.62
N GLY A 81 2.67 10.83 16.30
CA GLY A 81 2.05 9.53 16.48
C GLY A 81 2.37 8.51 15.39
N ASP A 82 1.62 7.40 15.44
CA ASP A 82 1.83 6.25 14.57
C ASP A 82 1.42 6.55 13.14
N TYR A 83 2.25 6.11 12.21
CA TYR A 83 1.97 6.15 10.77
C TYR A 83 2.09 4.76 10.18
N LYS A 84 1.43 4.59 9.05
CA LYS A 84 1.53 3.40 8.23
C LYS A 84 1.75 3.80 6.79
N LYS A 85 2.30 2.87 6.04
CA LYS A 85 2.38 2.99 4.59
C LYS A 85 1.02 3.28 3.94
N TYR A 86 1.06 4.11 2.90
CA TYR A 86 -0.07 4.43 2.05
C TYR A 86 0.41 4.54 0.60
N GLY A 87 -0.07 3.66 -0.26
CA GLY A 87 0.28 3.72 -1.68
C GLY A 87 1.72 3.35 -1.96
N LYS A 88 2.15 3.73 -3.16
CA LYS A 88 3.49 3.44 -3.65
C LYS A 88 4.56 4.29 -2.98
N ASN A 89 4.25 5.55 -2.67
CA ASN A 89 5.23 6.57 -2.32
C ASN A 89 4.91 7.30 -1.02
N TYR A 90 3.89 6.89 -0.27
CA TYR A 90 3.41 7.69 0.85
C TYR A 90 3.34 6.91 2.16
N VAL A 91 3.24 7.66 3.25
CA VAL A 91 2.70 7.20 4.52
C VAL A 91 1.52 8.06 4.90
N THR A 92 0.62 7.49 5.69
CA THR A 92 -0.49 8.20 6.33
C THR A 92 -0.40 8.08 7.84
N PHE A 93 -0.65 9.18 8.53
CA PHE A 93 -0.70 9.25 9.99
C PHE A 93 -2.08 8.83 10.49
N LEU A 94 -2.11 7.99 11.51
CA LEU A 94 -3.35 7.35 11.97
C LEU A 94 -4.32 8.30 12.69
N ASN A 95 -3.80 9.40 13.23
CA ASN A 95 -4.58 10.32 14.06
C ASN A 95 -5.31 11.41 13.26
N ASP A 96 -4.68 11.92 12.21
CA ASP A 96 -5.15 13.10 11.46
C ASP A 96 -5.33 12.84 9.95
N ASN A 97 -5.02 11.62 9.49
CA ASN A 97 -5.04 11.23 8.08
C ASN A 97 -4.13 12.08 7.18
N SER A 98 -3.12 12.74 7.76
CA SER A 98 -2.10 13.49 7.03
C SER A 98 -1.23 12.54 6.21
N ILE A 99 -0.87 12.97 5.00
CA ILE A 99 -0.09 12.15 4.07
C ILE A 99 1.28 12.79 3.87
N VAL A 100 2.34 11.99 3.99
CA VAL A 100 3.71 12.41 3.64
C VAL A 100 4.17 11.68 2.39
N ASP A 101 4.68 12.43 1.41
CA ASP A 101 5.34 11.88 0.23
C ASP A 101 6.79 11.50 0.57
N LEU A 102 7.09 10.20 0.59
CA LEU A 102 8.42 9.65 0.87
C LEU A 102 9.43 9.87 -0.26
N THR A 103 8.99 10.38 -1.41
CA THR A 103 9.90 10.75 -2.50
C THR A 103 10.48 12.15 -2.30
N THR A 104 9.69 13.09 -1.78
CA THR A 104 10.06 14.50 -1.60
C THR A 104 10.25 14.91 -0.14
N GLY A 105 9.66 14.19 0.81
CA GLY A 105 9.56 14.56 2.22
C GLY A 105 8.47 15.60 2.50
N GLU A 106 7.59 15.87 1.54
CA GLU A 106 6.54 16.89 1.70
C GLU A 106 5.30 16.33 2.38
N VAL A 107 4.75 17.09 3.33
CA VAL A 107 3.42 16.86 3.90
C VAL A 107 2.39 17.40 2.91
N LEU A 108 1.49 16.55 2.43
CA LEU A 108 0.46 16.92 1.48
C LEU A 108 -0.68 17.66 2.18
N ASN A 109 -1.28 18.62 1.48
CA ASN A 109 -2.52 19.28 1.94
C ASN A 109 -3.76 18.37 1.84
N GLU A 110 -3.64 17.24 1.16
CA GLU A 110 -4.70 16.27 0.95
C GLU A 110 -4.64 15.18 2.02
N THR A 111 -5.80 14.80 2.57
CA THR A 111 -5.93 13.65 3.46
C THR A 111 -6.33 12.40 2.69
N THR A 112 -6.23 11.23 3.33
CA THR A 112 -6.70 9.97 2.74
C THR A 112 -8.20 10.00 2.43
N ASP A 113 -8.98 10.71 3.25
CA ASP A 113 -10.42 10.87 3.05
C ASP A 113 -10.73 11.70 1.80
N TYR A 114 -10.01 12.81 1.60
CA TYR A 114 -10.15 13.62 0.39
C TYR A 114 -9.82 12.80 -0.87
N LYS A 115 -8.71 12.05 -0.85
CA LYS A 115 -8.32 11.18 -1.97
C LYS A 115 -9.39 10.14 -2.28
N LYS A 116 -9.99 9.54 -1.24
CA LYS A 116 -11.07 8.58 -1.39
C LYS A 116 -12.32 9.20 -2.03
N GLU A 117 -12.80 10.34 -1.55
CA GLU A 117 -13.96 11.04 -2.13
C GLU A 117 -13.73 11.43 -3.60
N PHE A 118 -12.51 11.87 -3.91
CA PHE A 118 -12.09 12.19 -5.25
C PHE A 118 -12.09 10.97 -6.18
N LEU A 119 -11.59 9.82 -5.70
CA LEU A 119 -11.62 8.55 -6.42
C LEU A 119 -13.07 8.09 -6.65
N GLU A 120 -13.94 8.17 -5.66
CA GLU A 120 -15.37 7.84 -5.80
C GLU A 120 -16.05 8.70 -6.87
N THR A 121 -15.78 10.00 -6.86
CA THR A 121 -16.31 10.94 -7.85
C THR A 121 -15.83 10.61 -9.25
N LYS A 122 -14.54 10.26 -9.41
CA LYS A 122 -13.97 9.81 -10.68
C LYS A 122 -14.58 8.49 -11.14
N LEU A 123 -14.70 7.50 -10.27
CA LEU A 123 -15.29 6.20 -10.59
C LEU A 123 -16.74 6.38 -11.07
N LYS A 124 -17.55 7.14 -10.34
CA LYS A 124 -18.94 7.47 -10.73
C LYS A 124 -18.99 8.14 -12.10
N SER A 125 -18.22 9.20 -12.30
CA SER A 125 -18.32 10.05 -13.51
C SER A 125 -17.68 9.45 -14.76
N LYS A 126 -16.59 8.69 -14.62
CA LYS A 126 -15.80 8.19 -15.76
C LYS A 126 -16.11 6.73 -16.12
N VAL A 127 -16.54 5.93 -15.15
CA VAL A 127 -16.76 4.49 -15.35
C VAL A 127 -18.24 4.18 -15.27
N ILE A 128 -18.86 4.37 -14.09
CA ILE A 128 -20.21 3.89 -13.80
C ILE A 128 -21.24 4.54 -14.73
N LYS A 129 -21.22 5.87 -14.87
CA LYS A 129 -22.18 6.58 -15.72
C LYS A 129 -21.99 6.37 -17.23
N LYS A 130 -20.85 5.80 -17.65
CA LYS A 130 -20.48 5.71 -19.07
C LYS A 130 -20.53 4.30 -19.64
N ALA A 131 -20.28 3.29 -18.81
CA ALA A 131 -20.28 1.91 -19.27
C ALA A 131 -21.71 1.35 -19.23
N GLU A 132 -22.15 0.78 -20.35
CA GLU A 132 -23.46 0.14 -20.50
C GLU A 132 -23.70 -0.94 -19.44
N ARG A 133 -22.65 -1.68 -19.07
CA ARG A 133 -22.68 -2.70 -18.01
C ARG A 133 -23.29 -2.23 -16.70
N TYR A 134 -23.13 -0.95 -16.34
CA TYR A 134 -23.64 -0.40 -15.08
C TYR A 134 -24.85 0.50 -15.28
N SER A 135 -25.49 0.48 -16.45
CA SER A 135 -26.58 1.42 -16.80
C SER A 135 -27.77 1.37 -15.85
N ASN A 136 -28.03 0.21 -15.24
CA ASN A 136 -29.16 -0.03 -14.34
C ASN A 136 -28.78 0.17 -12.86
N THR A 137 -27.57 0.65 -12.58
CA THR A 137 -27.06 0.80 -11.22
C THR A 137 -27.27 2.21 -10.69
N GLN A 138 -27.42 2.33 -9.37
CA GLN A 138 -27.66 3.62 -8.72
C GLN A 138 -26.80 3.83 -7.48
N ASN A 139 -26.42 2.74 -6.83
CA ASN A 139 -25.70 2.79 -5.57
C ASN A 139 -24.23 2.44 -5.81
N LEU A 140 -23.34 3.28 -5.30
CA LEU A 140 -21.93 2.98 -5.14
C LEU A 140 -21.63 2.95 -3.64
N GLU A 141 -21.16 1.81 -3.17
CA GLU A 141 -20.78 1.58 -1.79
C GLU A 141 -19.27 1.33 -1.70
N TYR A 142 -18.60 2.03 -0.80
CA TYR A 142 -17.23 1.70 -0.43
C TYR A 142 -17.21 0.50 0.51
N VAL A 143 -16.50 -0.56 0.13
CA VAL A 143 -16.39 -1.78 0.94
C VAL A 143 -15.16 -1.72 1.84
N GLY A 144 -14.03 -1.28 1.32
CA GLY A 144 -12.78 -1.25 2.07
C GLY A 144 -11.54 -1.05 1.23
N GLN A 145 -10.42 -0.85 1.91
CA GLN A 145 -9.09 -0.78 1.33
C GLN A 145 -8.45 -2.17 1.44
N LEU A 146 -7.75 -2.59 0.39
CA LEU A 146 -7.00 -3.84 0.39
C LEU A 146 -5.69 -3.61 1.12
N ASP A 147 -5.38 -4.45 2.09
CA ASP A 147 -4.11 -4.38 2.81
C ASP A 147 -2.97 -4.71 1.86
N ASN A 148 -2.10 -3.72 1.60
CA ASN A 148 -0.93 -3.89 0.76
C ASN A 148 0.35 -3.82 1.60
N LYS A 149 0.97 -4.99 1.78
CA LYS A 149 2.20 -5.15 2.57
C LYS A 149 3.46 -4.64 1.87
N THR A 150 3.40 -4.30 0.57
CA THR A 150 4.53 -3.80 -0.24
C THR A 150 4.25 -2.42 -0.83
N PHE A 151 5.27 -1.59 -1.09
CA PHE A 151 5.14 -0.24 -1.69
C PHE A 151 4.69 -0.31 -3.15
N ASP A 152 3.41 -0.65 -3.31
CA ASP A 152 2.66 -0.75 -4.54
C ASP A 152 1.36 0.05 -4.39
N ASN A 153 0.59 0.14 -5.48
CA ASN A 153 -0.66 0.89 -5.50
C ASN A 153 -1.63 0.41 -4.41
N GLU A 154 -2.29 1.35 -3.73
CA GLU A 154 -3.43 1.01 -2.88
C GLU A 154 -4.67 0.77 -3.72
N TRP A 155 -5.36 -0.32 -3.42
CA TRP A 155 -6.59 -0.71 -4.10
C TRP A 155 -7.77 -0.57 -3.15
N PHE A 156 -8.84 0.01 -3.66
CA PHE A 156 -10.08 0.24 -2.94
C PHE A 156 -11.19 -0.57 -3.58
N GLU A 157 -11.87 -1.37 -2.76
CA GLU A 157 -13.02 -2.18 -3.16
C GLU A 157 -14.31 -1.38 -3.06
N TYR A 158 -15.09 -1.44 -4.13
CA TYR A 158 -16.39 -0.84 -4.26
C TYR A 158 -17.42 -1.85 -4.73
N LYS A 159 -18.64 -1.72 -4.22
CA LYS A 159 -19.82 -2.40 -4.74
C LYS A 159 -20.70 -1.43 -5.48
N VAL A 160 -21.11 -1.82 -6.67
CA VAL A 160 -22.10 -1.09 -7.47
C VAL A 160 -23.34 -1.95 -7.58
N THR A 161 -24.47 -1.41 -7.15
CA THR A 161 -25.74 -2.15 -7.12
C THR A 161 -26.87 -1.35 -7.76
N ASN A 162 -27.86 -2.09 -8.28
CA ASN A 162 -29.14 -1.52 -8.67
C ASN A 162 -30.03 -1.28 -7.43
N GLU A 163 -31.15 -0.57 -7.60
CA GLU A 163 -32.06 -0.20 -6.48
C GLU A 163 -32.47 -1.40 -5.62
N ASN A 164 -32.73 -2.54 -6.25
CA ASN A 164 -33.23 -3.74 -5.59
C ASN A 164 -32.12 -4.70 -5.15
N SER A 165 -30.84 -4.34 -5.34
CA SER A 165 -29.67 -5.19 -5.06
C SER A 165 -29.69 -6.57 -5.73
N THR A 166 -30.40 -6.72 -6.86
CA THR A 166 -30.42 -7.97 -7.64
C THR A 166 -29.20 -8.11 -8.54
N GLU A 167 -28.60 -6.99 -8.92
CA GLU A 167 -27.35 -6.92 -9.67
C GLU A 167 -26.30 -6.27 -8.78
N THR A 168 -25.19 -6.97 -8.56
CA THR A 168 -24.07 -6.48 -7.75
C THR A 168 -22.77 -6.68 -8.50
N TYR A 169 -22.08 -5.57 -8.77
CA TYR A 169 -20.77 -5.53 -9.39
C TYR A 169 -19.72 -5.20 -8.33
N THR A 170 -18.58 -5.90 -8.36
CA THR A 170 -17.46 -5.67 -7.44
C THR A 170 -16.30 -5.07 -8.23
N LEU A 171 -16.01 -3.81 -7.93
CA LEU A 171 -15.00 -3.00 -8.61
C LEU A 171 -13.83 -2.75 -7.66
N PHE A 172 -12.63 -2.83 -8.20
CA PHE A 172 -11.43 -2.35 -7.51
C PHE A 172 -10.88 -1.15 -8.25
N VAL A 173 -10.49 -0.12 -7.52
CA VAL A 173 -9.91 1.11 -8.08
C VAL A 173 -8.63 1.43 -7.35
N ASP A 174 -7.59 1.80 -8.07
CA ASP A 174 -6.35 2.26 -7.47
C ASP A 174 -6.28 3.79 -7.34
N GLU A 175 -5.28 4.29 -6.61
CA GLU A 175 -5.05 5.72 -6.40
C GLU A 175 -4.86 6.54 -7.69
N SER A 176 -4.45 5.88 -8.79
CA SER A 176 -4.34 6.52 -10.11
C SER A 176 -5.68 6.64 -10.83
N GLY A 177 -6.70 5.91 -10.36
CA GLY A 177 -8.00 5.77 -10.99
C GLY A 177 -8.07 4.66 -12.04
N LYS A 178 -7.06 3.78 -12.12
CA LYS A 178 -7.17 2.51 -12.84
C LYS A 178 -8.21 1.67 -12.10
N TYR A 179 -9.06 0.97 -12.83
CA TYR A 179 -10.08 0.11 -12.22
C TYR A 179 -10.08 -1.29 -12.82
N VAL A 180 -10.59 -2.24 -12.05
CA VAL A 180 -10.83 -3.64 -12.43
C VAL A 180 -12.26 -3.99 -12.03
N ASP A 181 -13.04 -4.51 -12.96
CA ASP A 181 -14.33 -5.13 -12.64
C ASP A 181 -14.12 -6.61 -12.41
N SER A 182 -14.10 -7.03 -11.15
CA SER A 182 -13.88 -8.43 -10.78
C SER A 182 -15.11 -9.32 -10.96
N THR A 183 -16.24 -8.75 -11.36
CA THR A 183 -17.42 -9.51 -11.79
C THR A 183 -17.46 -9.75 -13.30
N GLU A 184 -16.52 -9.16 -14.03
CA GLU A 184 -16.30 -9.42 -15.46
C GLU A 184 -14.93 -10.04 -15.70
N ASN A 185 -13.88 -9.40 -15.22
CA ASN A 185 -12.49 -9.80 -15.42
C ASN A 185 -12.09 -10.89 -14.42
N LEU A 186 -11.89 -12.09 -14.95
CA LEU A 186 -11.40 -13.27 -14.24
C LEU A 186 -10.01 -13.65 -14.73
N ASN A 187 -9.30 -14.42 -13.92
CA ASN A 187 -8.01 -15.02 -14.29
C ASN A 187 -7.87 -16.37 -13.59
N ILE A 188 -8.82 -17.27 -13.83
CA ILE A 188 -8.86 -18.59 -13.20
C ILE A 188 -8.29 -19.61 -14.19
N ILE A 189 -7.37 -20.44 -13.71
CA ILE A 189 -6.83 -21.57 -14.46
C ILE A 189 -7.20 -22.84 -13.71
N HIS A 190 -7.94 -23.73 -14.37
CA HIS A 190 -8.30 -25.03 -13.83
C HIS A 190 -7.67 -26.14 -14.67
N TYR A 191 -7.08 -27.13 -13.99
CA TYR A 191 -6.54 -28.32 -14.63
C TYR A 191 -7.46 -29.50 -14.34
N LEU A 192 -7.98 -30.12 -15.39
CA LEU A 192 -8.70 -31.38 -15.29
C LEU A 192 -7.76 -32.52 -14.87
N LYS A 193 -8.34 -33.64 -14.40
CA LYS A 193 -7.58 -34.82 -13.95
C LYS A 193 -6.69 -35.43 -15.04
N ASP A 194 -7.04 -35.22 -16.31
CA ASP A 194 -6.27 -35.66 -17.47
C ASP A 194 -5.14 -34.70 -17.87
N GLY A 195 -4.98 -33.58 -17.15
CA GLY A 195 -3.98 -32.55 -17.41
C GLY A 195 -4.44 -31.45 -18.38
N THR A 196 -5.67 -31.52 -18.90
CA THR A 196 -6.22 -30.47 -19.77
C THR A 196 -6.36 -29.16 -18.99
N LYS A 197 -5.81 -28.08 -19.56
CA LYS A 197 -5.89 -26.74 -19.01
C LYS A 197 -7.13 -26.02 -19.54
N ILE A 198 -7.95 -25.48 -18.64
CA ILE A 198 -9.06 -24.58 -18.96
C ILE A 198 -8.74 -23.20 -18.38
N GLU A 199 -8.78 -22.18 -19.24
CA GLU A 199 -8.61 -20.79 -18.86
C GLU A 199 -9.98 -20.11 -18.81
N ILE A 200 -10.27 -19.43 -17.71
CA ILE A 200 -11.52 -18.69 -17.48
C ILE A 200 -11.12 -17.24 -17.25
N LYS A 201 -11.36 -16.40 -18.26
CA LYS A 201 -10.98 -14.98 -18.29
C LYS A 201 -12.18 -14.07 -18.08
N THR A 202 -13.38 -14.54 -18.37
CA THR A 202 -14.62 -13.78 -18.17
C THR A 202 -15.71 -14.61 -17.51
N TYR A 203 -16.78 -13.95 -17.09
CA TYR A 203 -17.98 -14.65 -16.60
C TYR A 203 -18.66 -15.48 -17.71
N GLU A 204 -18.55 -15.07 -18.98
CA GLU A 204 -19.02 -15.87 -20.12
C GLU A 204 -18.26 -17.20 -20.24
N ASP A 205 -16.96 -17.20 -19.92
CA ASP A 205 -16.16 -18.43 -19.88
C ASP A 205 -16.62 -19.39 -18.77
N LEU A 206 -17.10 -18.87 -17.62
CA LEU A 206 -17.65 -19.71 -16.55
C LEU A 206 -18.84 -20.52 -17.05
N ASN A 207 -19.84 -19.84 -17.62
CA ASN A 207 -21.06 -20.46 -18.13
C ASN A 207 -20.75 -21.46 -19.26
N SER A 208 -19.86 -21.07 -20.18
CA SER A 208 -19.50 -21.90 -21.33
C SER A 208 -18.78 -23.19 -20.94
N ASN A 209 -18.05 -23.18 -19.82
CA ASN A 209 -17.33 -24.33 -19.29
C ASN A 209 -18.06 -25.03 -18.13
N GLY A 210 -19.27 -24.59 -17.77
CA GLY A 210 -20.10 -25.21 -16.72
C GLY A 210 -19.57 -25.02 -15.30
N TYR A 211 -18.88 -23.90 -15.03
CA TYR A 211 -18.42 -23.54 -13.69
C TYR A 211 -19.40 -22.58 -13.01
N ASP A 212 -19.73 -22.90 -11.75
CA ASP A 212 -20.31 -21.95 -10.80
C ASP A 212 -19.21 -21.53 -9.82
N VAL A 213 -19.00 -20.22 -9.64
CA VAL A 213 -17.97 -19.68 -8.74
C VAL A 213 -18.61 -18.71 -7.76
N VAL A 214 -18.37 -18.92 -6.47
CA VAL A 214 -18.75 -17.94 -5.45
C VAL A 214 -17.57 -17.03 -5.16
N PHE A 215 -17.73 -15.75 -5.45
CA PHE A 215 -16.70 -14.74 -5.22
C PHE A 215 -16.58 -14.38 -3.75
N GLY A 216 -15.46 -14.78 -3.13
CA GLY A 216 -15.11 -14.42 -1.77
C GLY A 216 -14.46 -13.04 -1.66
N LYS A 217 -14.01 -12.73 -0.44
CA LYS A 217 -13.30 -11.49 -0.10
C LYS A 217 -11.94 -11.42 -0.81
N ALA A 218 -11.54 -10.22 -1.24
CA ALA A 218 -10.15 -9.97 -1.61
C ALA A 218 -9.22 -10.07 -0.39
N ILE A 219 -8.05 -10.67 -0.61
CA ILE A 219 -7.10 -10.97 0.47
C ILE A 219 -5.91 -10.00 0.43
N PHE A 220 -5.35 -9.76 -0.75
CA PHE A 220 -4.24 -8.84 -0.99
C PHE A 220 -4.11 -8.54 -2.49
N SER A 221 -3.18 -7.66 -2.85
CA SER A 221 -2.83 -7.34 -4.24
C SER A 221 -1.31 -7.26 -4.43
N ASP A 222 -0.86 -7.40 -5.66
CA ASP A 222 0.50 -7.05 -6.09
C ASP A 222 0.43 -6.08 -7.29
N LYS A 223 1.58 -5.83 -7.93
CA LYS A 223 1.67 -4.91 -9.08
C LYS A 223 0.80 -5.33 -10.28
N ASP A 224 0.50 -6.62 -10.42
CA ASP A 224 -0.17 -7.20 -11.60
C ASP A 224 -1.60 -7.68 -11.27
N TYR A 225 -1.86 -8.17 -10.06
CA TYR A 225 -3.06 -8.92 -9.72
C TYR A 225 -3.67 -8.55 -8.35
N ILE A 226 -5.00 -8.74 -8.27
CA ILE A 226 -5.76 -8.75 -7.02
C ILE A 226 -6.18 -10.19 -6.73
N TYR A 227 -5.85 -10.68 -5.54
CA TYR A 227 -6.07 -12.08 -5.16
C TYR A 227 -7.32 -12.20 -4.31
N ARG A 228 -8.20 -13.12 -4.71
CA ARG A 228 -9.50 -13.38 -4.04
C ARG A 228 -9.65 -14.86 -3.76
N LEU A 229 -10.38 -15.17 -2.68
CA LEU A 229 -10.84 -16.54 -2.45
C LEU A 229 -12.03 -16.84 -3.36
N TYR A 230 -12.04 -18.04 -3.91
CA TYR A 230 -13.17 -18.61 -4.62
C TYR A 230 -13.62 -19.85 -3.84
N ILE A 231 -14.93 -19.97 -3.61
CA ILE A 231 -15.54 -21.12 -2.93
C ILE A 231 -16.50 -21.80 -3.90
#